data_AF-A0A420Q0G6-F1
#
_entry.id   AF-A0A420Q0G6-F1
#
_cell.length_a   1.000
_cell.length_b   1.000
_cell.length_c   1.000
_cell.angle_alpha   90.00
_cell.angle_beta   90.00
_cell.angle_gamma   90.00
#
_symmetry.space_group_name_H-M   'P 1'
#
loop_
_entity.id
_entity.type
_entity.pdbx_description
1 polymer ?
#
loop_
_entity_poly.entity_id
_entity_poly.type
_entity_poly.pdbx_seq_one_letter_code
_entity_poly.pdbx_strand_id
1 'polypeptide(L)'
;MPHKELPIRPLVRAFDPVGPDTLGPPDLDFASLFRERNVPEDAPLTLYPEQLGVPWHTSLPWVRQSKWWVQGEAAGRDLVNRISADKASERGTLPMEFMDERRKGKIDELVEDAVSCAVYLYPSSSPTRIELLTQALLLLFFHDDVMERGATQDVR
;
A
#
# COMPACT_ATOMS: atom_id res chain seq x y z
N MET A 1 -11.90 26.73 -0.53
CA MET A 1 -10.93 25.75 -0.01
C MET A 1 -11.70 24.65 0.72
N PRO A 2 -12.18 23.59 0.06
CA PRO A 2 -12.99 22.61 0.78
C PRO A 2 -12.38 21.21 0.68
N HIS A 3 -11.62 20.82 1.71
CA HIS A 3 -11.67 19.45 2.24
C HIS A 3 -11.34 19.58 3.74
N LYS A 4 -12.38 19.80 4.54
CA LYS A 4 -12.28 19.65 5.98
C LYS A 4 -12.08 18.16 6.29
N GLU A 5 -10.98 17.84 6.95
CA GLU A 5 -10.86 16.74 7.93
C GLU A 5 -10.80 15.28 7.42
N LEU A 6 -10.25 15.01 6.22
CA LEU A 6 -9.77 13.65 5.93
C LEU A 6 -8.28 13.53 6.30
N PRO A 7 -7.89 12.64 7.23
CA PRO A 7 -6.51 12.55 7.65
C PRO A 7 -5.65 11.98 6.53
N ILE A 8 -4.59 12.72 6.18
CA ILE A 8 -3.47 12.20 5.37
C ILE A 8 -2.89 11.01 6.14
N ARG A 9 -2.69 9.88 5.45
CA ARG A 9 -2.03 8.73 6.04
C ARG A 9 -0.58 9.11 6.37
N PRO A 10 -0.06 8.82 7.57
CA PRO A 10 1.30 9.22 7.94
C PRO A 10 2.35 8.73 6.94
N LEU A 11 3.18 9.66 6.46
CA LEU A 11 4.33 9.34 5.61
C LEU A 11 5.52 9.06 6.51
N VAL A 12 5.94 7.79 6.60
CA VAL A 12 7.04 7.35 7.46
C VAL A 12 8.37 7.23 6.71
N ARG A 13 8.33 7.17 5.37
CA ARG A 13 9.50 7.02 4.50
C ARG A 13 9.29 7.78 3.20
N ALA A 14 10.39 8.27 2.64
CA ALA A 14 10.47 8.82 1.29
C ALA A 14 11.73 8.25 0.65
N PHE A 15 11.56 7.46 -0.42
CA PHE A 15 12.67 6.85 -1.15
C PHE A 15 12.92 7.62 -2.44
N ASP A 16 14.17 8.01 -2.66
CA ASP A 16 14.60 8.60 -3.92
C ASP A 16 15.40 7.57 -4.72
N PRO A 17 14.81 6.94 -5.74
CA PRO A 17 15.50 5.94 -6.55
C PRO A 17 16.50 6.55 -7.55
N VAL A 18 16.48 7.86 -7.76
CA VAL A 18 17.28 8.50 -8.81
C VAL A 18 18.42 9.32 -8.19
N GLY A 19 19.58 9.29 -8.85
CA GLY A 19 20.72 10.13 -8.47
C GLY A 19 20.56 11.57 -8.98
N PRO A 20 21.42 12.50 -8.53
CA PRO A 20 21.39 13.90 -8.97
C PRO A 20 21.61 14.08 -10.48
N ASP A 21 22.22 13.11 -11.15
CA ASP A 21 22.54 13.14 -12.58
C ASP A 21 21.44 12.54 -13.47
N THR A 22 20.30 12.17 -12.89
CA THR A 22 19.23 11.49 -13.64
C THR A 22 18.39 12.51 -14.39
N LEU A 23 18.11 12.23 -15.67
CA LEU A 23 17.16 13.02 -16.43
C LEU A 23 15.80 13.00 -15.72
N GLY A 24 15.25 14.19 -15.46
CA GLY A 24 13.95 14.34 -14.82
C GLY A 24 12.81 13.72 -15.65
N PRO A 25 11.59 13.62 -15.07
CA PRO A 25 10.44 13.12 -15.80
C PRO A 25 10.19 13.98 -17.06
N PRO A 26 9.70 13.38 -18.16
CA PRO A 26 9.38 14.11 -19.37
C PRO A 26 8.33 15.19 -19.08
N ASP A 27 8.44 16.37 -19.69
CA ASP A 27 7.45 17.43 -19.52
C ASP A 27 6.18 17.08 -20.32
N LEU A 28 5.18 16.54 -19.61
CA LEU A 28 3.89 16.11 -20.16
C LEU A 28 2.76 16.82 -19.42
N ASP A 29 1.85 17.47 -20.14
CA ASP A 29 0.71 18.18 -19.56
C ASP A 29 -0.42 17.22 -19.14
N PHE A 30 -0.15 16.39 -18.11
CA PHE A 30 -1.18 15.55 -17.49
C PHE A 30 -2.22 16.37 -16.72
N ALA A 31 -1.86 17.57 -16.25
CA ALA A 31 -2.79 18.45 -15.54
C ALA A 31 -3.99 18.86 -16.39
N SER A 32 -3.79 19.10 -17.69
CA SER A 32 -4.91 19.39 -18.59
C SER A 32 -5.79 18.18 -18.86
N LEU A 33 -5.23 16.97 -18.88
CA LEU A 33 -5.96 15.71 -19.11
C LEU A 33 -6.85 15.32 -17.92
N PHE A 34 -6.39 15.56 -16.69
CA PHE A 34 -7.11 15.16 -15.47
C PHE A 34 -7.90 16.31 -14.82
N ARG A 35 -8.28 17.32 -15.59
CA ARG A 35 -9.04 18.48 -15.10
C ARG A 35 -10.44 18.07 -14.63
N GLU A 36 -10.60 17.88 -13.32
CA GLU A 36 -11.91 17.66 -12.71
C GLU A 36 -12.58 18.98 -12.36
N ARG A 37 -13.68 19.32 -13.04
CA ARG A 37 -14.44 20.56 -12.79
C ARG A 37 -15.38 20.46 -11.60
N ASN A 38 -15.78 19.24 -11.23
CA ASN A 38 -16.72 18.94 -10.16
C ASN A 38 -16.21 17.73 -9.38
N VAL A 39 -15.37 17.97 -8.38
CA VAL A 39 -14.90 16.91 -7.46
C VAL A 39 -16.03 16.66 -6.46
N PRO A 40 -16.58 15.43 -6.38
CA PRO A 40 -17.57 15.09 -5.35
C PRO A 40 -17.00 15.31 -3.94
N GLU A 41 -17.86 15.69 -2.99
CA GLU A 41 -17.44 15.87 -1.59
C GLU A 41 -16.92 14.57 -0.96
N ASP A 42 -17.39 13.42 -1.46
CA ASP A 42 -16.99 12.09 -1.02
C ASP A 42 -15.77 11.52 -1.74
N ALA A 43 -15.14 12.31 -2.63
CA ALA A 43 -13.98 11.92 -3.42
C ALA A 43 -12.76 11.56 -2.52
N PRO A 44 -11.86 10.70 -3.02
CA PRO A 44 -10.58 10.48 -2.36
C PRO A 44 -9.76 11.76 -2.23
N LEU A 45 -8.85 11.77 -1.26
CA LEU A 45 -8.00 12.92 -0.98
C LEU A 45 -6.93 13.08 -2.06
N THR A 46 -6.89 14.25 -2.70
CA THR A 46 -5.81 14.61 -3.63
C THR A 46 -4.58 15.05 -2.83
N LEU A 47 -3.44 14.42 -3.10
CA LEU A 47 -2.15 14.73 -2.51
C LEU A 47 -1.20 15.26 -3.59
N TYR A 48 -0.38 16.24 -3.21
CA TYR A 48 0.67 16.80 -4.06
C TYR A 48 2.03 16.37 -3.49
N PRO A 49 2.67 15.30 -4.03
CA PRO A 49 3.85 14.70 -3.43
C PRO A 49 5.01 15.68 -3.21
N GLU A 50 5.24 16.60 -4.14
CA GLU A 50 6.26 17.65 -4.01
C GLU A 50 6.01 18.57 -2.81
N GLN A 51 4.75 18.92 -2.53
CA GLN A 51 4.38 19.75 -1.36
C GLN A 51 4.56 18.99 -0.04
N LEU A 52 4.59 17.66 -0.10
CA LEU A 52 4.82 16.77 1.03
C LEU A 52 6.30 16.40 1.19
N GLY A 53 7.20 16.92 0.35
CA GLY A 53 8.63 16.60 0.37
C GLY A 53 8.94 15.17 -0.08
N VAL A 54 8.05 14.55 -0.85
CA VAL A 54 8.25 13.20 -1.41
C VAL A 54 8.87 13.32 -2.81
N PRO A 55 9.99 12.63 -3.10
CA PRO A 55 10.57 12.57 -4.45
C PRO A 55 9.53 12.12 -5.48
N TRP A 56 9.41 12.85 -6.59
CA TRP A 56 8.32 12.67 -7.53
C TRP A 56 8.79 12.57 -8.99
N HIS A 57 9.08 11.34 -9.41
CA HIS A 57 9.72 11.04 -10.70
C HIS A 57 8.70 10.74 -11.81
N THR A 58 7.67 11.58 -11.91
CA THR A 58 6.63 11.50 -12.93
C THR A 58 6.04 12.88 -13.19
N SER A 59 5.55 13.14 -14.41
CA SER A 59 4.84 14.38 -14.74
C SER A 59 3.38 14.38 -14.31
N LEU A 60 2.89 13.32 -13.65
CA LEU A 60 1.59 13.32 -12.99
C LEU A 60 1.58 14.41 -11.89
N PRO A 61 0.61 15.33 -11.88
CA PRO A 61 0.65 16.48 -10.97
C PRO A 61 0.28 16.14 -9.52
N TRP A 62 -0.37 14.99 -9.28
CA TRP A 62 -0.88 14.59 -7.97
C TRP A 62 -1.18 13.10 -7.93
N VAL A 63 -1.42 12.60 -6.72
CA VAL A 63 -1.98 11.27 -6.45
C VAL A 63 -3.25 11.36 -5.65
N ARG A 64 -3.96 10.25 -5.54
CA ARG A 64 -5.15 10.13 -4.70
C ARG A 64 -4.92 9.12 -3.59
N GLN A 65 -5.44 9.42 -2.42
CA GLN A 65 -5.46 8.54 -1.27
C GLN A 65 -6.91 8.22 -0.90
N SER A 66 -7.20 6.94 -0.68
CA SER A 66 -8.47 6.55 -0.07
C SER A 66 -8.64 7.16 1.32
N LYS A 67 -9.88 7.57 1.63
CA LYS A 67 -10.25 8.01 2.98
C LYS A 67 -10.42 6.86 3.98
N TRP A 68 -10.47 5.62 3.49
CA TRP A 68 -10.75 4.43 4.29
C TRP A 68 -9.48 3.65 4.68
N TRP A 69 -8.34 4.32 4.72
CA TRP A 69 -7.05 3.66 4.98
C TRP A 69 -6.99 3.02 6.37
N VAL A 70 -7.64 3.62 7.38
CA VAL A 70 -7.73 3.07 8.74
C VAL A 70 -8.47 1.73 8.74
N GLN A 71 -9.56 1.63 7.97
CA GLN A 71 -10.34 0.39 7.82
C GLN A 71 -9.53 -0.69 7.11
N GLY A 72 -8.81 -0.32 6.04
CA GLY A 72 -7.88 -1.22 5.36
C GLY A 72 -6.83 -1.78 6.32
N GLU A 73 -6.17 -0.90 7.08
CA GLU A 73 -5.15 -1.30 8.05
C GLU A 73 -5.71 -2.23 9.14
N ALA A 74 -6.86 -1.89 9.73
CA ALA A 74 -7.51 -2.73 10.72
C ALA A 74 -7.85 -4.12 10.17
N ALA A 75 -8.40 -4.19 8.95
CA ALA A 75 -8.76 -5.46 8.30
C ALA A 75 -7.55 -6.31 7.92
N GLY A 76 -6.44 -5.68 7.49
CA GLY A 76 -5.17 -6.35 7.22
C GLY A 76 -4.56 -6.94 8.49
N ARG A 77 -4.49 -6.15 9.57
CA ARG A 77 -3.98 -6.61 10.89
C ARG A 77 -4.82 -7.76 11.45
N ASP A 78 -6.14 -7.66 11.38
CA ASP A 78 -7.04 -8.73 11.82
C ASP A 78 -6.78 -10.05 11.06
N LEU A 79 -6.69 -9.98 9.73
CA LEU A 79 -6.44 -11.16 8.91
C LEU A 79 -5.10 -11.81 9.24
N VAL A 80 -4.02 -11.02 9.31
CA VAL A 80 -2.69 -11.56 9.67
C VAL A 80 -2.72 -12.22 11.03
N ASN A 81 -3.35 -11.59 12.03
CA ASN A 81 -3.46 -12.13 13.38
C ASN A 81 -4.25 -13.45 13.40
N ARG A 82 -5.33 -13.56 12.61
CA ARG A 82 -6.09 -14.81 12.47
C ARG A 82 -5.28 -15.92 11.83
N ILE A 83 -4.59 -15.64 10.72
CA ILE A 83 -3.67 -16.60 10.07
C ILE A 83 -2.58 -17.04 11.05
N SER A 84 -2.04 -16.08 11.80
CA SER A 84 -1.01 -16.24 12.81
C SER A 84 -1.40 -17.08 14.03
N ALA A 85 -2.67 -17.01 14.42
CA ALA A 85 -3.22 -17.76 15.54
C ALA A 85 -3.73 -19.14 15.12
N ASP A 86 -3.95 -19.35 13.83
CA ASP A 86 -4.33 -20.65 13.30
C ASP A 86 -3.18 -21.64 13.51
N LYS A 87 -3.52 -22.80 14.08
CA LYS A 87 -2.52 -23.83 14.41
C LYS A 87 -2.17 -24.54 13.10
N ALA A 88 -1.09 -24.08 12.49
CA ALA A 88 -0.51 -24.52 11.22
C ALA A 88 -0.16 -26.02 11.07
N SER A 89 -0.57 -26.90 11.99
CA SER A 89 -0.16 -28.31 11.94
C SER A 89 -0.83 -29.14 10.85
N GLU A 90 -1.89 -28.65 10.18
CA GLU A 90 -2.63 -29.43 9.16
C GLU A 90 -2.82 -28.76 7.80
N ARG A 91 -2.48 -27.47 7.61
CA ARG A 91 -2.89 -26.70 6.41
C ARG A 91 -1.79 -25.93 5.67
N GLY A 92 -0.53 -26.10 6.08
CA GLY A 92 0.63 -25.44 5.48
C GLY A 92 1.44 -24.65 6.52
N THR A 93 2.72 -24.41 6.20
CA THR A 93 3.66 -23.76 7.11
C THR A 93 3.77 -22.28 6.77
N LEU A 94 3.59 -21.39 7.75
CA LEU A 94 3.96 -19.98 7.58
C LEU A 94 5.49 -19.85 7.49
N PRO A 95 6.04 -18.88 6.74
CA PRO A 95 7.48 -18.65 6.68
C PRO A 95 8.08 -18.47 8.09
N MET A 96 9.32 -18.92 8.31
CA MET A 96 9.96 -18.89 9.65
C MET A 96 10.01 -17.50 10.28
N GLU A 97 10.07 -16.44 9.47
CA GLU A 97 10.02 -15.05 9.93
C GLU A 97 8.71 -14.69 10.64
N PHE A 98 7.62 -15.45 10.41
CA PHE A 98 6.36 -15.33 11.14
C PHE A 98 6.32 -16.16 12.43
N MET A 99 7.36 -16.95 12.68
CA MET A 99 7.47 -17.87 13.82
C MET A 99 8.59 -17.49 14.79
N ASP A 100 9.40 -16.45 14.48
CA ASP A 100 10.50 -15.97 15.32
C ASP A 100 10.28 -14.53 15.84
N GLU A 101 11.26 -13.97 16.54
CA GLU A 101 11.21 -12.62 17.12
C GLU A 101 11.06 -11.50 16.07
N ARG A 102 11.31 -11.77 14.78
CA ARG A 102 11.17 -10.80 13.67
C ARG A 102 9.74 -10.71 13.15
N ARG A 103 8.86 -11.62 13.60
CA ARG A 103 7.44 -11.70 13.22
C ARG A 103 6.74 -10.37 13.24
N LYS A 104 6.86 -9.62 14.33
CA LYS A 104 6.14 -8.35 14.46
C LYS A 104 6.54 -7.37 13.35
N GLY A 105 7.85 -7.25 13.07
CA GLY A 105 8.36 -6.36 12.04
C GLY A 105 7.91 -6.77 10.63
N LYS A 106 7.95 -8.06 10.31
CA LYS A 106 7.49 -8.57 9.00
C LYS A 106 5.97 -8.44 8.82
N ILE A 107 5.18 -8.62 9.88
CA ILE A 107 3.74 -8.36 9.86
C ILE A 107 3.47 -6.87 9.60
N ASP A 108 4.17 -5.98 10.31
CA ASP A 108 4.00 -4.54 10.13
C ASP A 108 4.36 -4.11 8.70
N GLU A 109 5.42 -4.67 8.12
CA GLU A 109 5.82 -4.45 6.72
C GLU A 109 4.75 -4.92 5.73
N LEU A 110 4.29 -6.18 5.82
CA LEU A 110 3.30 -6.72 4.89
C LEU A 110 1.96 -5.97 4.95
N VAL A 111 1.52 -5.60 6.16
CA VAL A 111 0.30 -4.81 6.33
C VAL A 111 0.48 -3.42 5.74
N GLU A 112 1.61 -2.77 6.02
CA GLU A 112 1.95 -1.44 5.50
C GLU A 112 1.93 -1.42 3.96
N ASP A 113 2.53 -2.42 3.32
CA ASP A 113 2.57 -2.56 1.87
C ASP A 113 1.17 -2.83 1.28
N ALA A 114 0.43 -3.78 1.87
CA ALA A 114 -0.89 -4.16 1.38
C ALA A 114 -1.89 -3.00 1.47
N VAL A 115 -1.87 -2.27 2.58
CA VAL A 115 -2.68 -1.06 2.76
C VAL A 115 -2.26 0.01 1.76
N SER A 116 -0.96 0.26 1.60
CA SER A 116 -0.45 1.27 0.65
C SER A 116 -0.92 0.99 -0.76
N CYS A 117 -0.81 -0.25 -1.24
CA CYS A 117 -1.32 -0.66 -2.53
C CYS A 117 -2.84 -0.43 -2.64
N ALA A 118 -3.64 -0.85 -1.66
CA ALA A 118 -5.08 -0.68 -1.69
C ALA A 118 -5.49 0.80 -1.75
N VAL A 119 -4.88 1.65 -0.93
CA VAL A 119 -5.34 3.03 -0.71
C VAL A 119 -4.88 4.00 -1.80
N TYR A 120 -3.73 3.75 -2.43
CA TYR A 120 -3.19 4.62 -3.48
C TYR A 120 -3.52 4.14 -4.90
N LEU A 121 -3.67 2.83 -5.14
CA LEU A 121 -4.06 2.30 -6.45
C LEU A 121 -5.59 2.29 -6.66
N TYR A 122 -6.36 2.11 -5.57
CA TYR A 122 -7.83 2.05 -5.63
C TYR A 122 -8.51 3.09 -4.73
N PRO A 123 -8.15 4.38 -4.85
CA PRO A 123 -8.49 5.40 -3.87
C PRO A 123 -10.00 5.67 -3.77
N SER A 124 -10.75 5.49 -4.86
CA SER A 124 -12.20 5.69 -4.93
C SER A 124 -13.03 4.49 -4.44
N SER A 125 -12.40 3.44 -3.91
CA SER A 125 -13.11 2.25 -3.42
C SER A 125 -13.93 2.55 -2.17
N SER A 126 -15.04 1.82 -2.02
CA SER A 126 -15.85 1.81 -0.79
C SER A 126 -15.06 1.21 0.38
N PRO A 127 -15.45 1.44 1.65
CA PRO A 127 -14.73 0.91 2.80
C PRO A 127 -14.61 -0.62 2.73
N THR A 128 -15.71 -1.32 2.45
CA THR A 128 -15.70 -2.79 2.27
C THR A 128 -14.76 -3.25 1.17
N ARG A 129 -14.63 -2.50 0.07
CA ARG A 129 -13.69 -2.85 -1.01
C ARG A 129 -12.25 -2.62 -0.58
N ILE A 130 -11.95 -1.56 0.16
CA ILE A 130 -10.61 -1.31 0.70
C ILE A 130 -10.19 -2.43 1.67
N GLU A 131 -11.10 -2.88 2.55
CA GLU A 131 -10.85 -4.03 3.43
C GLU A 131 -10.51 -5.29 2.62
N LEU A 132 -11.36 -5.64 1.65
CA LEU A 132 -11.16 -6.83 0.80
C LEU A 132 -9.88 -6.74 -0.05
N LEU A 133 -9.60 -5.59 -0.63
CA LEU A 133 -8.38 -5.35 -1.43
C LEU A 133 -7.14 -5.51 -0.56
N THR A 134 -7.14 -4.92 0.64
CA THR A 134 -6.01 -5.03 1.57
C THR A 134 -5.78 -6.48 1.95
N GLN A 135 -6.83 -7.22 2.31
CA GLN A 135 -6.75 -8.64 2.63
C GLN A 135 -6.25 -9.48 1.46
N ALA A 136 -6.73 -9.21 0.24
CA ALA A 136 -6.29 -9.92 -0.96
C ALA A 136 -4.82 -9.67 -1.30
N LEU A 137 -4.36 -8.41 -1.21
CA LEU A 137 -2.96 -8.03 -1.45
C LEU A 137 -2.03 -8.65 -0.40
N LEU A 138 -2.46 -8.70 0.85
CA LEU A 138 -1.73 -9.36 1.92
C LEU A 138 -1.54 -10.87 1.64
N LEU A 139 -2.61 -11.55 1.21
CA LEU A 139 -2.51 -12.95 0.79
C LEU A 139 -1.59 -13.13 -0.44
N LEU A 140 -1.65 -12.21 -1.40
CA LEU A 140 -0.75 -12.21 -2.56
C LEU A 140 0.71 -12.17 -2.10
N PHE A 141 1.07 -11.25 -1.20
CA PHE A 141 2.44 -11.14 -0.69
C PHE A 141 2.87 -12.36 0.13
N PHE A 142 1.97 -12.93 0.92
CA PHE A 142 2.25 -14.21 1.60
C PHE A 142 2.58 -15.33 0.61
N HIS A 143 1.84 -15.42 -0.50
CA HIS A 143 2.06 -16.46 -1.49
C HIS A 143 3.34 -16.23 -2.31
N ASP A 144 3.70 -14.98 -2.61
CA ASP A 144 4.96 -14.65 -3.31
C ASP A 144 6.18 -15.10 -2.48
N ASP A 145 6.21 -14.72 -1.20
CA ASP A 145 7.25 -15.11 -0.24
C ASP A 145 7.34 -16.65 -0.07
N VAL A 146 6.21 -17.38 -0.18
CA VAL A 146 6.17 -18.85 -0.10
C VAL A 146 6.68 -19.49 -1.39
N MET A 147 6.31 -18.97 -2.56
CA MET A 147 6.71 -19.51 -3.87
C MET A 147 8.20 -19.32 -4.13
N GLU A 148 8.77 -18.15 -3.79
CA GLU A 148 10.22 -17.90 -3.92
C GLU A 148 11.06 -18.84 -3.04
N ARG A 149 10.55 -19.22 -1.87
CA ARG A 149 11.23 -20.13 -0.94
C ARG A 149 11.09 -21.60 -1.30
N GLY A 150 9.93 -22.03 -1.78
CA GLY A 150 9.74 -23.39 -2.28
C GLY A 150 10.68 -23.70 -3.45
N ALA A 151 10.80 -22.76 -4.39
CA ALA A 151 11.69 -22.88 -5.55
C ALA A 151 13.19 -22.91 -5.17
N THR A 152 13.59 -22.29 -4.06
CA THR A 152 15.00 -22.30 -3.60
C THR A 152 15.35 -23.49 -2.71
N GLN A 153 14.35 -24.19 -2.14
CA GLN A 153 14.55 -25.43 -1.38
C GLN A 153 14.65 -26.67 -2.27
N ASP A 154 14.03 -26.67 -3.46
CA ASP A 154 14.08 -27.78 -4.43
C ASP A 154 15.39 -27.85 -5.26
N VAL A 155 16.37 -26.96 -5.00
CA VAL A 155 17.67 -26.93 -5.68
C VAL A 155 18.81 -27.45 -4.78
N ARG A 156 18.51 -28.33 -3.82
CA ARG A 156 19.53 -29.01 -3.00
C ARG A 156 19.51 -30.52 -3.17
#